data_AF-A0A149S7V8-F1
#
_entry.id   AF-A0A149S7V8-F1
#
_cell.length_a   1.000
_cell.length_b   1.000
_cell.length_c   1.000
_cell.angle_alpha   90.00
_cell.angle_beta   90.00
_cell.angle_gamma   90.00
#
_symmetry.space_group_name_H-M   'P 1'
#
loop_
_entity.id
_entity.type
_entity.pdbx_description
1 polymer ?
#
loop_
_entity_poly.entity_id
_entity_poly.type
_entity_poly.pdbx_seq_one_letter_code
_entity_poly.pdbx_strand_id
1 'polypeptide(L)'
;MTNGLTFPAPADGAAALAATMAWIAASEGSDDLFSPGLKPLHISGDSESLAQHLASAGLPSWGDAIVATADPGHSLHLDPPLVWLMAHTALELAVSANRTGLFHAVNELQILGNVSDRDLAAAICARVAGRVDTYPLLARLQTRLQDLWASHFNDRLRQYAERASGAPLTTRDLWPHHDGMPVGDGWAHQAAAALWPERYMALLTSLPSLFQSGFAEPIELLNIDRVAALVNACPLIFSDDGAPLGPVVPFVLLEAIEGRLPAMAINDMPSAEACIARILKAVLSRPDGHWLGRAWLQQIIWRGTFRRAGRAQVDIDAQRAVRDRLLAGLSTHVTPLGAAAFEWIRAEEPLWIVHRILAEASILEAHGDAVAAAEILASGVRQGLVTATGRADGMTTRSPESNVVACVLSHIPDLALWFETLWRETYEVREALSYPVQRDLDNPAYPALSWALNGLNASQKVPVDQARLWRAVADAVFETQRIDPNAWLFNGAMLSITRITLQLGAALAERGIVPVDDLARFLGDQLEPTTEHVRLWQIARNEASDALTLEAGRKVGASLVREAIETALSEPQPNWDAALDAAAKTDLADFARRL
;
A
#
# COMPACT_ATOMS: atom_id res chain seq x y z
N MET A 1 -32.63 -27.87 -7.47
CA MET A 1 -32.15 -27.47 -6.13
C MET A 1 -31.76 -26.00 -6.23
N THR A 2 -32.63 -25.10 -5.79
CA THR A 2 -32.43 -23.64 -5.80
C THR A 2 -32.24 -23.20 -4.35
N ASN A 3 -31.02 -23.36 -3.83
CA ASN A 3 -30.70 -23.09 -2.42
C ASN A 3 -30.09 -21.69 -2.29
N GLY A 4 -30.91 -20.71 -1.92
CA GLY A 4 -30.50 -19.47 -1.25
C GLY A 4 -29.89 -18.36 -2.10
N LEU A 5 -28.91 -18.64 -2.96
CA LEU A 5 -28.25 -17.63 -3.80
C LEU A 5 -28.92 -17.57 -5.18
N THR A 6 -29.43 -16.40 -5.58
CA THR A 6 -30.27 -16.20 -6.79
C THR A 6 -29.48 -16.08 -8.09
N PHE A 7 -28.33 -16.74 -8.21
CA PHE A 7 -27.57 -16.74 -9.45
C PHE A 7 -28.05 -17.88 -10.37
N PRO A 8 -28.36 -17.62 -11.66
CA PRO A 8 -28.75 -18.68 -12.60
C PRO A 8 -27.59 -19.67 -12.74
N ALA A 9 -27.88 -20.97 -12.57
CA ALA A 9 -26.87 -22.01 -12.66
C ALA A 9 -26.32 -22.11 -14.10
N PRO A 10 -25.01 -21.91 -14.33
CA PRO A 10 -24.40 -22.12 -15.63
C PRO A 10 -24.43 -23.60 -16.02
N ALA A 11 -24.17 -23.88 -17.30
CA ALA A 11 -24.00 -25.24 -17.77
C ALA A 11 -22.93 -25.97 -16.94
N ASP A 12 -23.26 -27.19 -16.50
CA ASP A 12 -22.40 -28.04 -15.67
C ASP A 12 -21.98 -27.46 -14.31
N GLY A 13 -22.63 -26.38 -13.84
CA GLY A 13 -22.26 -25.71 -12.58
C GLY A 13 -22.26 -26.62 -11.34
N ALA A 14 -23.19 -27.57 -11.25
CA ALA A 14 -23.21 -28.54 -10.15
C ALA A 14 -22.00 -29.50 -10.18
N ALA A 15 -21.55 -29.89 -11.37
CA ALA A 15 -20.36 -30.72 -11.54
C ALA A 15 -19.09 -29.92 -11.24
N ALA A 16 -19.03 -28.66 -11.67
CA ALA A 16 -17.93 -27.75 -11.37
C ALA A 16 -17.81 -27.48 -9.86
N LEU A 17 -18.93 -27.26 -9.17
CA LEU A 17 -18.97 -27.10 -7.71
C LEU A 17 -18.47 -28.36 -6.99
N ALA A 18 -18.93 -29.54 -7.41
CA ALA A 18 -18.48 -30.80 -6.81
C ALA A 18 -16.98 -31.04 -7.02
N ALA A 19 -16.46 -30.78 -8.21
CA ALA A 19 -15.03 -30.87 -8.51
C ALA A 19 -14.20 -29.85 -7.72
N THR A 20 -14.71 -28.63 -7.56
CA THR A 20 -14.06 -27.58 -6.75
C THR A 20 -14.01 -27.97 -5.28
N MET A 21 -15.09 -28.49 -4.72
CA MET A 21 -15.11 -28.98 -3.34
C MET A 21 -14.16 -30.19 -3.13
N ALA A 22 -14.05 -31.07 -4.13
CA ALA A 22 -13.09 -32.18 -4.10
C ALA A 22 -11.64 -31.70 -4.15
N TRP A 23 -11.35 -30.68 -4.96
CA TRP A 23 -10.04 -30.04 -5.03
C TRP A 23 -9.63 -29.39 -3.71
N ILE A 24 -10.55 -28.67 -3.06
CA ILE A 24 -10.32 -28.10 -1.73
C ILE A 24 -10.03 -29.21 -0.72
N ALA A 25 -10.80 -30.30 -0.75
CA ALA A 25 -10.61 -31.44 0.15
C ALA A 25 -9.29 -32.21 -0.09
N ALA A 26 -8.76 -32.21 -1.33
CA ALA A 26 -7.51 -32.88 -1.69
C ALA A 26 -6.25 -32.06 -1.35
N SER A 27 -6.42 -30.76 -1.07
CA SER A 27 -5.33 -29.82 -0.80
C SER A 27 -4.86 -29.81 0.67
N GLU A 28 -5.55 -30.52 1.55
CA GLU A 28 -5.35 -30.52 3.00
C GLU A 28 -4.36 -31.59 3.48
N GLY A 29 -3.07 -31.38 3.22
CA GLY A 29 -1.98 -32.26 3.64
C GLY A 29 -1.08 -31.74 4.79
N SER A 30 -1.34 -30.58 5.40
CA SER A 30 -0.53 -30.07 6.52
C SER A 30 -1.42 -29.57 7.67
N ASP A 31 -1.28 -30.21 8.84
CA ASP A 31 -1.88 -29.82 10.13
C ASP A 31 -1.12 -28.64 10.76
N ASP A 32 -0.68 -27.67 9.96
CA ASP A 32 -0.05 -26.46 10.49
C ASP A 32 -1.13 -25.46 10.93
N LEU A 33 -0.96 -24.91 12.14
CA LEU A 33 -1.80 -23.87 12.76
C LEU A 33 -1.91 -22.58 11.93
N PHE A 34 -1.13 -22.48 10.86
CA PHE A 34 -1.18 -21.43 9.84
C PHE A 34 -1.27 -22.08 8.46
N SER A 35 -2.38 -22.77 8.18
CA SER A 35 -2.62 -23.30 6.84
C SER A 35 -2.67 -22.11 5.85
N PRO A 36 -1.93 -22.15 4.72
CA PRO A 36 -1.93 -21.06 3.76
C PRO A 36 -3.36 -20.87 3.23
N GLY A 37 -3.70 -19.66 2.78
CA GLY A 37 -4.96 -19.40 2.06
C GLY A 37 -5.18 -20.39 0.91
N LEU A 38 -6.36 -20.34 0.27
CA LEU A 38 -6.70 -21.23 -0.84
C LEU A 38 -5.51 -21.37 -1.81
N LYS A 39 -5.21 -22.61 -2.23
CA LYS A 39 -4.23 -22.87 -3.29
C LYS A 39 -4.50 -21.93 -4.48
N PRO A 40 -3.46 -21.53 -5.23
CA PRO A 40 -3.64 -20.55 -6.29
C PRO A 40 -4.74 -20.98 -7.26
N LEU A 41 -5.71 -20.09 -7.50
CA LEU A 41 -6.76 -20.28 -8.50
C LEU A 41 -6.14 -20.52 -9.89
N HIS A 42 -5.00 -19.86 -10.16
CA HIS A 42 -4.19 -20.05 -11.36
C HIS A 42 -2.70 -19.80 -11.09
N ILE A 43 -1.85 -20.77 -11.44
CA ILE A 43 -0.43 -20.57 -11.80
C ILE A 43 -0.19 -21.39 -13.06
N SER A 44 0.27 -20.73 -14.13
CA SER A 44 0.62 -21.40 -15.38
C SER A 44 1.69 -22.47 -15.11
N GLY A 45 1.39 -23.72 -15.43
CA GLY A 45 2.34 -24.85 -15.32
C GLY A 45 2.33 -25.61 -14.01
N ASP A 46 1.45 -25.29 -13.04
CA ASP A 46 1.41 -25.97 -11.74
C ASP A 46 0.28 -27.01 -11.66
N SER A 47 0.64 -28.26 -11.35
CA SER A 47 -0.24 -29.44 -11.40
C SER A 47 -1.38 -29.43 -10.35
N GLU A 48 -1.36 -28.48 -9.44
CA GLU A 48 -2.27 -28.38 -8.30
C GLU A 48 -3.33 -27.26 -8.42
N SER A 49 -3.42 -26.58 -9.56
CA SER A 49 -4.38 -25.47 -9.77
C SER A 49 -5.84 -25.93 -9.95
N LEU A 50 -6.80 -25.09 -9.53
CA LEU A 50 -8.24 -25.36 -9.72
C LEU A 50 -8.61 -25.50 -11.21
N ALA A 51 -8.01 -24.67 -12.07
CA ALA A 51 -8.24 -24.72 -13.52
C ALA A 51 -7.88 -26.10 -14.11
N GLN A 52 -6.74 -26.66 -13.73
CA GLN A 52 -6.31 -27.99 -14.17
C GLN A 52 -7.17 -29.09 -13.57
N HIS A 53 -7.61 -28.94 -12.32
CA HIS A 53 -8.51 -29.90 -11.68
C HIS A 53 -9.87 -29.96 -12.40
N LEU A 54 -10.45 -28.81 -12.74
CA LEU A 54 -11.70 -28.74 -13.51
C LEU A 54 -11.55 -29.32 -14.92
N ALA A 55 -10.45 -29.01 -15.61
CA ALA A 55 -10.14 -29.62 -16.90
C ALA A 55 -10.04 -31.16 -16.80
N SER A 56 -9.37 -31.68 -15.77
CA SER A 56 -9.24 -33.13 -15.51
C SER A 56 -10.56 -33.81 -15.13
N ALA A 57 -11.51 -33.07 -14.56
CA ALA A 57 -12.86 -33.51 -14.25
C ALA A 57 -13.80 -33.49 -15.47
N GLY A 58 -13.30 -33.18 -16.67
CA GLY A 58 -14.09 -33.10 -17.89
C GLY A 58 -14.83 -31.77 -18.07
N LEU A 59 -14.39 -30.71 -17.39
CA LEU A 59 -14.98 -29.37 -17.43
C LEU A 59 -13.97 -28.33 -17.98
N PRO A 60 -13.46 -28.50 -19.21
CA PRO A 60 -12.41 -27.65 -19.76
C PRO A 60 -12.83 -26.17 -19.89
N SER A 61 -14.10 -25.90 -20.24
CA SER A 61 -14.63 -24.53 -20.35
C SER A 61 -14.57 -23.75 -19.03
N TRP A 62 -14.70 -24.45 -17.90
CA TRP A 62 -14.54 -23.86 -16.57
C TRP A 62 -13.08 -23.60 -16.22
N GLY A 63 -12.17 -24.48 -16.66
CA GLY A 63 -10.73 -24.26 -16.52
C GLY A 63 -10.25 -23.07 -17.35
N ASP A 64 -10.71 -22.97 -18.59
CA ASP A 64 -10.38 -21.87 -19.51
C ASP A 64 -10.88 -20.51 -18.98
N ALA A 65 -12.08 -20.49 -18.38
CA ALA A 65 -12.63 -19.31 -17.72
C ALA A 65 -11.70 -18.80 -16.60
N ILE A 66 -11.22 -19.70 -15.73
CA ILE A 66 -10.30 -19.35 -14.63
C ILE A 66 -8.98 -18.79 -15.17
N VAL A 67 -8.41 -19.44 -16.19
CA VAL A 67 -7.16 -19.00 -16.85
C VAL A 67 -7.33 -17.60 -17.44
N ALA A 68 -8.42 -17.36 -18.18
CA ALA A 68 -8.70 -16.06 -18.80
C ALA A 68 -8.86 -14.93 -17.78
N THR A 69 -9.47 -15.21 -16.61
CA THR A 69 -9.56 -14.22 -15.52
C THR A 69 -8.27 -13.99 -14.75
N ALA A 70 -7.25 -14.84 -14.92
CA ALA A 70 -5.95 -14.68 -14.27
C ALA A 70 -4.94 -13.85 -15.09
N ASP A 71 -5.29 -13.48 -16.33
CA ASP A 71 -4.43 -12.68 -17.21
C ASP A 71 -4.30 -11.21 -16.74
N PRO A 72 -3.09 -10.61 -16.80
CA PRO A 72 -2.88 -9.22 -16.41
C PRO A 72 -3.68 -8.28 -17.33
N GLY A 73 -4.75 -7.68 -16.81
CA GLY A 73 -5.60 -6.73 -17.54
C GLY A 73 -7.10 -7.04 -17.49
N HIS A 74 -7.49 -8.24 -17.05
CA HIS A 74 -8.89 -8.57 -16.81
C HIS A 74 -9.24 -8.37 -15.34
N SER A 75 -10.36 -7.67 -15.07
CA SER A 75 -10.86 -7.52 -13.70
C SER A 75 -11.43 -8.87 -13.23
N LEU A 76 -11.01 -9.34 -12.05
CA LEU A 76 -11.47 -10.58 -11.38
C LEU A 76 -13.00 -10.70 -11.21
N HIS A 77 -13.77 -9.66 -11.54
CA HIS A 77 -15.21 -9.53 -11.26
C HIS A 77 -16.14 -9.80 -12.46
N LEU A 78 -15.66 -10.37 -13.58
CA LEU A 78 -16.38 -10.27 -14.86
C LEU A 78 -16.86 -11.56 -15.54
N ASP A 79 -16.64 -12.76 -15.00
CA ASP A 79 -17.23 -13.99 -15.57
C ASP A 79 -18.39 -14.54 -14.71
N PRO A 80 -19.66 -14.45 -15.16
CA PRO A 80 -20.83 -14.90 -14.39
C PRO A 80 -20.76 -16.37 -13.92
N PRO A 81 -20.29 -17.34 -14.72
CA PRO A 81 -19.96 -18.67 -14.25
C PRO A 81 -19.05 -18.73 -13.03
N LEU A 82 -17.93 -17.99 -13.03
CA LEU A 82 -16.97 -18.01 -11.93
C LEU A 82 -17.55 -17.34 -10.68
N VAL A 83 -18.26 -16.23 -10.84
CA VAL A 83 -19.02 -15.60 -9.75
C VAL A 83 -19.97 -16.60 -9.11
N TRP A 84 -20.71 -17.36 -9.93
CA TRP A 84 -21.62 -18.41 -9.44
C TRP A 84 -20.86 -19.50 -8.67
N LEU A 85 -19.73 -19.98 -9.21
CA LEU A 85 -18.95 -21.06 -8.61
C LEU A 85 -18.34 -20.65 -7.27
N MET A 86 -17.74 -19.46 -7.18
CA MET A 86 -17.14 -18.94 -5.95
C MET A 86 -18.20 -18.71 -4.87
N ALA A 87 -19.34 -18.10 -5.25
CA ALA A 87 -20.49 -17.88 -4.37
C ALA A 87 -21.04 -19.18 -3.76
N HIS A 88 -21.22 -20.21 -4.58
CA HIS A 88 -21.75 -21.50 -4.11
C HIS A 88 -20.70 -22.32 -3.34
N THR A 89 -19.41 -22.21 -3.69
CA THR A 89 -18.32 -22.82 -2.93
C THR A 89 -18.22 -22.20 -1.53
N ALA A 90 -18.36 -20.88 -1.40
CA ALA A 90 -18.43 -20.20 -0.11
C ALA A 90 -19.58 -20.73 0.75
N LEU A 91 -20.78 -20.88 0.18
CA LEU A 91 -21.95 -21.43 0.86
C LEU A 91 -21.74 -22.90 1.31
N GLU A 92 -21.23 -23.77 0.44
CA GLU A 92 -20.99 -25.18 0.78
C GLU A 92 -19.89 -25.33 1.84
N LEU A 93 -18.82 -24.53 1.79
CA LEU A 93 -17.80 -24.52 2.84
C LEU A 93 -18.35 -24.03 4.17
N ALA A 94 -19.11 -22.95 4.16
CA ALA A 94 -19.74 -22.42 5.36
C ALA A 94 -20.66 -23.47 6.02
N VAL A 95 -21.43 -24.24 5.23
CA VAL A 95 -22.38 -25.24 5.75
C VAL A 95 -21.75 -26.59 6.08
N SER A 96 -20.71 -27.01 5.36
CA SER A 96 -20.13 -28.37 5.47
C SER A 96 -19.38 -28.63 6.78
N ALA A 97 -19.06 -27.60 7.57
CA ALA A 97 -18.81 -27.61 9.02
C ALA A 97 -17.98 -28.77 9.61
N ASN A 98 -17.05 -29.37 8.84
CA ASN A 98 -16.22 -30.50 9.29
C ASN A 98 -14.71 -30.21 9.37
N ARG A 99 -14.18 -29.10 8.82
CA ARG A 99 -12.74 -28.74 8.93
C ARG A 99 -12.52 -27.26 9.29
N THR A 100 -11.71 -26.96 10.29
CA THR A 100 -11.61 -25.62 10.94
C THR A 100 -10.74 -24.62 10.17
N GLY A 101 -9.69 -25.08 9.48
CA GLY A 101 -8.76 -24.21 8.74
C GLY A 101 -9.38 -23.54 7.50
N LEU A 102 -10.41 -24.15 6.89
CA LEU A 102 -11.04 -23.65 5.66
C LEU A 102 -12.09 -22.56 5.87
N PHE A 103 -12.37 -22.18 7.12
CA PHE A 103 -13.38 -21.15 7.39
C PHE A 103 -12.94 -19.77 6.89
N HIS A 104 -11.63 -19.47 6.90
CA HIS A 104 -11.06 -18.24 6.33
C HIS A 104 -11.27 -18.14 4.81
N ALA A 105 -11.28 -19.27 4.11
CA ALA A 105 -11.50 -19.32 2.67
C ALA A 105 -12.93 -18.88 2.28
N VAL A 106 -13.90 -18.93 3.21
CA VAL A 106 -15.28 -18.48 2.94
C VAL A 106 -15.30 -16.99 2.59
N ASN A 107 -14.52 -16.16 3.27
CA ASN A 107 -14.49 -14.70 3.03
C ASN A 107 -13.85 -14.39 1.66
N GLU A 108 -12.76 -15.07 1.32
CA GLU A 108 -12.10 -14.92 0.01
C GLU A 108 -13.06 -15.32 -1.13
N LEU A 109 -13.74 -16.46 -0.99
CA LEU A 109 -14.70 -16.96 -1.98
C LEU A 109 -15.98 -16.11 -2.06
N GLN A 110 -16.41 -15.53 -0.94
CA GLN A 110 -17.54 -14.60 -0.91
C GLN A 110 -17.22 -13.32 -1.69
N ILE A 111 -16.02 -12.76 -1.51
CA ILE A 111 -15.54 -11.58 -2.25
C ILE A 111 -15.45 -11.89 -3.74
N LEU A 112 -14.84 -13.03 -4.10
CA LEU A 112 -14.73 -13.47 -5.49
C LEU A 112 -16.10 -13.78 -6.12
N GLY A 113 -17.03 -14.31 -5.33
CA GLY A 113 -18.41 -14.55 -5.72
C GLY A 113 -19.30 -13.32 -5.70
N ASN A 114 -18.77 -12.15 -5.34
CA ASN A 114 -19.50 -10.89 -5.20
C ASN A 114 -20.82 -11.04 -4.41
N VAL A 115 -20.78 -11.82 -3.33
CA VAL A 115 -21.96 -12.12 -2.50
C VAL A 115 -21.96 -11.21 -1.28
N SER A 116 -23.07 -10.51 -1.04
CA SER A 116 -23.20 -9.71 0.17
C SER A 116 -23.25 -10.61 1.42
N ASP A 117 -22.77 -10.12 2.57
CA ASP A 117 -22.86 -10.84 3.84
C ASP A 117 -24.28 -11.29 4.16
N ARG A 118 -25.26 -10.46 3.76
CA ARG A 118 -26.69 -10.73 3.95
C ARG A 118 -27.18 -11.90 3.13
N ASP A 119 -26.82 -11.96 1.86
CA ASP A 119 -27.29 -13.02 0.97
C ASP A 119 -26.64 -14.35 1.34
N LEU A 120 -25.35 -14.33 1.69
CA LEU A 120 -24.65 -15.52 2.17
C LEU A 120 -25.24 -16.01 3.51
N ALA A 121 -25.43 -15.12 4.48
CA ALA A 121 -26.02 -15.48 5.77
C ALA A 121 -27.45 -15.99 5.63
N ALA A 122 -28.29 -15.36 4.80
CA ALA A 122 -29.64 -15.80 4.52
C ALA A 122 -29.66 -17.20 3.87
N ALA A 123 -28.77 -17.46 2.92
CA ALA A 123 -28.63 -18.76 2.27
C ALA A 123 -28.18 -19.87 3.26
N ILE A 124 -27.24 -19.55 4.14
CA ILE A 124 -26.80 -20.45 5.23
C ILE A 124 -27.96 -20.74 6.18
N CYS A 125 -28.64 -19.69 6.66
CA CYS A 125 -29.76 -19.83 7.59
C CYS A 125 -30.90 -20.65 6.98
N ALA A 126 -31.24 -20.42 5.72
CA ALA A 126 -32.26 -21.19 5.01
C ALA A 126 -31.88 -22.68 4.89
N ARG A 127 -30.59 -22.99 4.71
CA ARG A 127 -30.08 -24.36 4.56
C ARG A 127 -29.97 -25.13 5.87
N VAL A 128 -29.89 -24.40 6.98
CA VAL A 128 -29.71 -24.92 8.34
C VAL A 128 -31.00 -24.80 9.18
N ALA A 129 -32.04 -24.15 8.64
CA ALA A 129 -33.34 -24.00 9.29
C ALA A 129 -33.90 -25.34 9.80
N GLY A 130 -34.25 -25.41 11.08
CA GLY A 130 -34.78 -26.61 11.73
C GLY A 130 -33.74 -27.62 12.25
N ARG A 131 -32.43 -27.30 12.17
CA ARG A 131 -31.36 -28.08 12.82
C ARG A 131 -31.30 -27.74 14.31
N VAL A 132 -30.96 -28.73 15.14
CA VAL A 132 -30.86 -28.60 16.61
C VAL A 132 -29.60 -27.80 17.01
N ASP A 133 -29.59 -27.18 18.20
CA ASP A 133 -28.46 -26.42 18.78
C ASP A 133 -27.10 -27.13 18.74
N THR A 134 -27.07 -28.46 18.60
CA THR A 134 -25.86 -29.28 18.49
C THR A 134 -25.30 -29.37 17.06
N TYR A 135 -25.83 -28.59 16.12
CA TYR A 135 -25.34 -28.62 14.73
C TYR A 135 -23.88 -28.11 14.67
N PRO A 136 -22.95 -28.82 14.01
CA PRO A 136 -21.52 -28.48 14.00
C PRO A 136 -21.21 -27.04 13.58
N LEU A 137 -22.04 -26.45 12.71
CA LEU A 137 -21.91 -25.05 12.30
C LEU A 137 -22.08 -24.07 13.47
N LEU A 138 -22.99 -24.33 14.42
CA LEU A 138 -23.24 -23.43 15.54
C LEU A 138 -22.07 -23.37 16.51
N ALA A 139 -21.52 -24.53 16.88
CA ALA A 139 -20.32 -24.62 17.70
C ALA A 139 -19.13 -23.90 17.04
N ARG A 140 -19.02 -23.97 15.71
CA ARG A 140 -17.96 -23.31 14.96
C ARG A 140 -18.15 -21.82 14.82
N LEU A 141 -19.36 -21.35 14.54
CA LEU A 141 -19.67 -19.92 14.57
C LEU A 141 -19.33 -19.35 15.95
N GLN A 142 -19.65 -20.08 17.03
CA GLN A 142 -19.24 -19.69 18.37
C GLN A 142 -17.72 -19.63 18.53
N THR A 143 -16.97 -20.68 18.18
CA THR A 143 -15.49 -20.66 18.26
C THR A 143 -14.90 -19.56 17.40
N ARG A 144 -15.36 -19.39 16.16
CA ARG A 144 -14.89 -18.34 15.25
C ARG A 144 -15.11 -16.95 15.82
N LEU A 145 -16.34 -16.66 16.26
CA LEU A 145 -16.62 -15.36 16.84
C LEU A 145 -15.84 -15.18 18.16
N GLN A 146 -15.58 -16.25 18.93
CA GLN A 146 -14.68 -16.23 20.10
C GLN A 146 -13.23 -15.96 19.76
N ASP A 147 -12.71 -16.51 18.67
CA ASP A 147 -11.36 -16.21 18.17
C ASP A 147 -11.29 -14.76 17.67
N LEU A 148 -12.34 -14.25 17.03
CA LEU A 148 -12.47 -12.83 16.70
C LEU A 148 -12.56 -11.96 17.96
N TRP A 149 -13.23 -12.43 19.01
CA TRP A 149 -13.25 -11.76 20.31
C TRP A 149 -11.90 -11.88 21.04
N ALA A 150 -11.12 -12.91 20.79
CA ALA A 150 -9.75 -13.04 21.28
C ALA A 150 -8.72 -12.43 20.31
N SER A 151 -9.17 -11.76 19.25
CA SER A 151 -8.30 -11.23 18.20
C SER A 151 -7.36 -10.15 18.70
N HIS A 152 -6.36 -9.86 17.86
CA HIS A 152 -5.43 -8.75 18.04
C HIS A 152 -6.11 -7.39 18.29
N PHE A 153 -7.37 -7.18 17.90
CA PHE A 153 -8.12 -5.97 18.24
C PHE A 153 -8.44 -5.86 19.73
N ASN A 154 -8.95 -6.92 20.35
CA ASN A 154 -9.26 -6.91 21.78
C ASN A 154 -7.99 -7.03 22.65
N ASP A 155 -6.97 -7.75 22.17
CA ASP A 155 -5.65 -7.72 22.80
C ASP A 155 -5.03 -6.31 22.74
N ARG A 156 -5.26 -5.54 21.67
CA ARG A 156 -4.81 -4.15 21.60
C ARG A 156 -5.62 -3.21 22.46
N LEU A 157 -6.93 -3.40 22.59
CA LEU A 157 -7.72 -2.65 23.58
C LEU A 157 -7.23 -2.92 25.01
N ARG A 158 -6.81 -4.16 25.29
CA ARG A 158 -6.15 -4.52 26.54
C ARG A 158 -4.78 -3.83 26.68
N GLN A 159 -3.92 -3.91 25.66
CA GLN A 159 -2.63 -3.21 25.65
C GLN A 159 -2.79 -1.69 25.75
N TYR A 160 -3.83 -1.12 25.18
CA TYR A 160 -4.19 0.30 25.32
C TYR A 160 -4.51 0.61 26.78
N ALA A 161 -5.37 -0.18 27.43
CA ALA A 161 -5.72 -0.01 28.84
C ALA A 161 -4.48 -0.18 29.75
N GLU A 162 -3.59 -1.11 29.41
CA GLU A 162 -2.32 -1.34 30.11
C GLU A 162 -1.31 -0.19 29.88
N ARG A 163 -1.16 0.31 28.64
CA ARG A 163 -0.27 1.43 28.30
C ARG A 163 -0.72 2.74 28.94
N ALA A 164 -2.02 3.05 28.87
CA ALA A 164 -2.60 4.22 29.52
C ALA A 164 -2.36 4.25 31.04
N SER A 165 -2.04 3.10 31.66
CA SER A 165 -1.71 3.01 33.09
C SER A 165 -0.26 3.37 33.44
N GLY A 166 0.66 3.50 32.46
CA GLY A 166 2.09 3.71 32.74
C GLY A 166 2.91 4.49 31.71
N ALA A 167 2.41 4.74 30.50
CA ALA A 167 3.09 5.49 29.43
C ALA A 167 2.11 6.38 28.65
N PRO A 168 2.54 7.55 28.14
CA PRO A 168 1.71 8.37 27.26
C PRO A 168 1.38 7.62 25.97
N LEU A 169 0.13 7.71 25.55
CA LEU A 169 -0.36 7.12 24.30
C LEU A 169 0.12 7.94 23.10
N THR A 170 0.32 7.28 21.96
CA THR A 170 0.53 7.96 20.68
C THR A 170 -0.63 7.72 19.72
N THR A 171 -0.67 8.41 18.57
CA THR A 171 -1.78 8.18 17.62
C THR A 171 -1.74 6.77 17.04
N ARG A 172 -0.56 6.15 16.95
CA ARG A 172 -0.42 4.73 16.55
C ARG A 172 -1.28 3.81 17.41
N ASP A 173 -1.35 4.07 18.71
CA ASP A 173 -2.08 3.25 19.68
C ASP A 173 -3.59 3.29 19.45
N LEU A 174 -4.06 4.29 18.69
CA LEU A 174 -5.47 4.52 18.40
C LEU A 174 -5.97 3.67 17.22
N TRP A 175 -5.11 2.89 16.56
CA TRP A 175 -5.45 2.16 15.34
C TRP A 175 -5.24 0.65 15.43
N PRO A 176 -6.27 -0.16 15.10
CA PRO A 176 -6.06 -1.57 14.81
C PRO A 176 -5.34 -1.71 13.46
N HIS A 177 -4.55 -2.79 13.28
CA HIS A 177 -4.03 -3.10 11.95
C HIS A 177 -5.19 -3.54 11.05
N HIS A 178 -4.96 -3.56 9.73
CA HIS A 178 -5.90 -4.09 8.75
C HIS A 178 -6.40 -5.50 9.12
N ASP A 179 -5.58 -6.29 9.81
CA ASP A 179 -5.91 -7.66 10.25
C ASP A 179 -6.56 -7.74 11.64
N GLY A 180 -6.72 -6.60 12.33
CA GLY A 180 -7.22 -6.56 13.70
C GLY A 180 -8.74 -6.47 13.77
N MET A 181 -9.34 -5.69 12.87
CA MET A 181 -10.78 -5.46 12.88
C MET A 181 -11.54 -6.73 12.44
N PRO A 182 -12.55 -7.20 13.19
CA PRO A 182 -13.40 -8.32 12.80
C PRO A 182 -14.39 -7.95 11.65
N VAL A 183 -14.02 -6.99 10.80
CA VAL A 183 -14.83 -6.49 9.67
C VAL A 183 -14.90 -7.50 8.52
N GLY A 184 -14.09 -8.55 8.55
CA GLY A 184 -14.07 -9.58 7.49
C GLY A 184 -15.08 -10.72 7.63
N ASP A 185 -15.78 -10.87 8.77
CA ASP A 185 -16.66 -12.02 9.03
C ASP A 185 -18.15 -11.62 9.09
N GLY A 186 -18.54 -10.66 8.24
CA GLY A 186 -19.87 -10.05 8.27
C GLY A 186 -21.00 -11.08 8.20
N TRP A 187 -20.91 -12.01 7.27
CA TRP A 187 -21.87 -13.10 7.12
C TRP A 187 -21.97 -13.99 8.37
N ALA A 188 -20.86 -14.21 9.10
CA ALA A 188 -20.83 -15.08 10.27
C ALA A 188 -21.55 -14.43 11.45
N HIS A 189 -21.37 -13.12 11.64
CA HIS A 189 -22.13 -12.31 12.59
C HIS A 189 -23.63 -12.29 12.25
N GLN A 190 -24.00 -12.14 10.98
CA GLN A 190 -25.40 -12.18 10.53
C GLN A 190 -26.04 -13.54 10.74
N ALA A 191 -25.36 -14.61 10.32
CA ALA A 191 -25.83 -15.98 10.52
C ALA A 191 -25.96 -16.29 12.00
N ALA A 192 -25.05 -15.78 12.83
CA ALA A 192 -25.11 -15.95 14.26
C ALA A 192 -26.28 -15.24 14.92
N ALA A 193 -26.50 -13.97 14.58
CA ALA A 193 -27.64 -13.20 15.05
C ALA A 193 -28.97 -13.85 14.65
N ALA A 194 -29.05 -14.46 13.46
CA ALA A 194 -30.25 -15.12 12.97
C ALA A 194 -30.49 -16.51 13.60
N LEU A 195 -29.42 -17.31 13.78
CA LEU A 195 -29.53 -18.69 14.25
C LEU A 195 -29.54 -18.81 15.79
N TRP A 196 -28.88 -17.91 16.53
CA TRP A 196 -28.73 -17.98 17.99
C TRP A 196 -28.71 -16.57 18.66
N PRO A 197 -29.81 -15.79 18.52
CA PRO A 197 -29.85 -14.38 18.92
C PRO A 197 -29.50 -14.13 20.40
N GLU A 198 -30.01 -14.94 21.33
CA GLU A 198 -29.79 -14.72 22.77
C GLU A 198 -28.31 -14.88 23.17
N ARG A 199 -27.66 -15.93 22.66
CA ARG A 199 -26.25 -16.22 22.94
C ARG A 199 -25.32 -15.25 22.21
N TYR A 200 -25.66 -14.87 20.97
CA TYR A 200 -24.94 -13.84 20.24
C TYR A 200 -24.99 -12.49 20.97
N MET A 201 -26.17 -12.08 21.45
CA MET A 201 -26.31 -10.87 22.27
C MET A 201 -25.55 -10.97 23.59
N ALA A 202 -25.55 -12.13 24.26
CA ALA A 202 -24.76 -12.34 25.47
C ALA A 202 -23.26 -12.12 25.21
N LEU A 203 -22.74 -12.54 24.06
CA LEU A 203 -21.34 -12.31 23.68
C LEU A 203 -21.07 -10.82 23.45
N LEU A 204 -22.00 -10.08 22.85
CA LEU A 204 -21.89 -8.62 22.68
C LEU A 204 -22.00 -7.83 23.99
N THR A 205 -22.80 -8.30 24.96
CA THR A 205 -23.01 -7.58 26.25
C THR A 205 -21.75 -7.47 27.11
N SER A 206 -20.73 -8.27 26.84
CA SER A 206 -19.41 -8.17 27.49
C SER A 206 -18.61 -6.94 27.06
N LEU A 207 -19.03 -6.25 25.99
CA LEU A 207 -18.38 -5.07 25.45
C LEU A 207 -19.07 -3.78 25.96
N PRO A 208 -18.32 -2.66 26.10
CA PRO A 208 -18.94 -1.37 26.36
C PRO A 208 -19.96 -1.04 25.26
N SER A 209 -21.09 -0.42 25.64
CA SER A 209 -22.24 -0.17 24.76
C SER A 209 -21.87 0.49 23.42
N LEU A 210 -20.85 1.35 23.43
CA LEU A 210 -20.31 2.02 22.26
C LEU A 210 -19.82 1.03 21.17
N PHE A 211 -19.19 -0.09 21.58
CA PHE A 211 -18.65 -1.12 20.69
C PHE A 211 -19.72 -2.06 20.14
N GLN A 212 -20.79 -2.31 20.92
CA GLN A 212 -21.92 -3.13 20.49
C GLN A 212 -22.52 -2.63 19.16
N SER A 213 -22.44 -1.32 18.91
CA SER A 213 -22.83 -0.66 17.67
C SER A 213 -21.91 -0.94 16.48
N GLY A 214 -20.59 -1.06 16.69
CA GLY A 214 -19.62 -1.38 15.64
C GLY A 214 -19.72 -2.84 15.20
N PHE A 215 -19.93 -3.75 16.15
CA PHE A 215 -20.25 -5.16 15.89
C PHE A 215 -21.65 -5.39 15.32
N ALA A 216 -22.47 -4.33 15.20
CA ALA A 216 -23.74 -4.37 14.49
C ALA A 216 -23.58 -4.07 12.99
N GLU A 217 -22.43 -3.57 12.52
CA GLU A 217 -22.17 -3.33 11.09
C GLU A 217 -22.41 -4.56 10.22
N PRO A 218 -21.94 -5.76 10.62
CA PRO A 218 -22.31 -6.98 9.93
C PRO A 218 -23.81 -7.19 9.81
N ILE A 219 -24.61 -6.85 10.82
CA ILE A 219 -26.06 -7.15 10.89
C ILE A 219 -26.89 -6.12 10.14
N GLU A 220 -26.47 -4.86 10.21
CA GLU A 220 -27.09 -3.75 9.54
C GLU A 220 -25.97 -2.82 9.09
N LEU A 221 -25.84 -2.65 7.76
CA LEU A 221 -24.89 -1.73 7.15
C LEU A 221 -24.88 -0.42 7.94
N LEU A 222 -23.74 -0.08 8.55
CA LEU A 222 -23.61 1.16 9.30
C LEU A 222 -23.90 2.35 8.38
N ASN A 223 -25.12 2.89 8.47
CA ASN A 223 -25.48 4.09 7.75
C ASN A 223 -24.54 5.22 8.21
N ILE A 224 -24.05 6.01 7.25
CA ILE A 224 -23.20 7.18 7.48
C ILE A 224 -23.80 8.12 8.53
N ASP A 225 -25.13 8.29 8.56
CA ASP A 225 -25.77 9.13 9.58
C ASP A 225 -25.63 8.54 11.00
N ARG A 226 -25.69 7.20 11.11
CA ARG A 226 -25.47 6.49 12.37
C ARG A 226 -24.01 6.57 12.79
N VAL A 227 -23.07 6.46 11.86
CA VAL A 227 -21.64 6.61 12.18
C VAL A 227 -21.33 8.04 12.60
N ALA A 228 -21.82 9.04 11.88
CA ALA A 228 -21.68 10.45 12.26
C ALA A 228 -22.23 10.71 13.68
N ALA A 229 -23.40 10.15 14.00
CA ALA A 229 -23.97 10.24 15.35
C ALA A 229 -23.10 9.53 16.40
N LEU A 230 -22.59 8.34 16.11
CA LEU A 230 -21.72 7.59 17.04
C LEU A 230 -20.38 8.30 17.26
N VAL A 231 -19.74 8.79 16.19
CA VAL A 231 -18.52 9.60 16.29
C VAL A 231 -18.77 10.82 17.16
N ASN A 232 -19.91 11.51 17.03
CA ASN A 232 -20.25 12.64 17.89
C ASN A 232 -20.52 12.23 19.35
N ALA A 233 -21.12 11.07 19.58
CA ALA A 233 -21.46 10.57 20.92
C ALA A 233 -20.26 9.97 21.67
N CYS A 234 -19.15 9.67 20.98
CA CYS A 234 -17.95 9.15 21.64
C CYS A 234 -17.37 10.18 22.63
N PRO A 235 -16.82 9.73 23.78
CA PRO A 235 -16.03 10.59 24.66
C PRO A 235 -14.88 11.30 23.92
N LEU A 236 -14.29 12.32 24.55
CA LEU A 236 -13.09 12.96 24.02
C LEU A 236 -11.97 11.93 23.92
N ILE A 237 -11.34 11.88 22.75
CA ILE A 237 -10.23 10.98 22.42
C ILE A 237 -8.90 11.71 22.61
N PHE A 238 -8.89 13.02 22.43
CA PHE A 238 -7.72 13.86 22.62
C PHE A 238 -7.97 14.91 23.69
N SER A 239 -6.90 15.28 24.38
CA SER A 239 -6.82 16.45 25.25
C SER A 239 -6.69 17.73 24.42
N ASP A 240 -6.76 18.87 25.10
CA ASP A 240 -6.59 20.17 24.46
C ASP A 240 -5.20 20.33 23.81
N ASP A 241 -4.17 19.65 24.35
CA ASP A 241 -2.79 19.67 23.83
C ASP A 241 -2.52 18.60 22.75
N GLY A 242 -3.52 17.80 22.39
CA GLY A 242 -3.41 16.79 21.35
C GLY A 242 -2.82 15.46 21.80
N ALA A 243 -2.61 15.26 23.10
CA ALA A 243 -2.31 13.95 23.66
C ALA A 243 -3.55 13.03 23.57
N PRO A 244 -3.38 11.77 23.12
CA PRO A 244 -4.47 10.82 23.15
C PRO A 244 -4.87 10.46 24.60
N LEU A 245 -6.16 10.62 24.90
CA LEU A 245 -6.81 10.36 26.18
C LEU A 245 -7.69 9.10 26.18
N GLY A 246 -8.22 8.74 25.02
CA GLY A 246 -9.45 7.95 24.93
C GLY A 246 -9.51 6.97 23.76
N PRO A 247 -10.58 6.18 23.65
CA PRO A 247 -10.59 4.90 22.93
C PRO A 247 -10.52 5.01 21.41
N VAL A 248 -10.09 3.89 20.80
CA VAL A 248 -9.94 3.55 19.37
C VAL A 248 -11.26 3.61 18.55
N VAL A 249 -12.42 3.86 19.18
CA VAL A 249 -13.73 3.57 18.54
C VAL A 249 -14.08 4.49 17.37
N PRO A 250 -13.93 5.82 17.46
CA PRO A 250 -14.15 6.68 16.30
C PRO A 250 -13.29 6.27 15.12
N PHE A 251 -12.07 5.83 15.36
CA PHE A 251 -11.14 5.40 14.32
C PHE A 251 -11.53 4.09 13.64
N VAL A 252 -12.06 3.14 14.41
CA VAL A 252 -12.72 1.93 13.91
C VAL A 252 -13.90 2.27 13.01
N LEU A 253 -14.74 3.21 13.45
CA LEU A 253 -15.91 3.64 12.70
C LEU A 253 -15.52 4.38 11.41
N LEU A 254 -14.47 5.20 11.44
CA LEU A 254 -13.97 5.92 10.27
C LEU A 254 -13.34 4.95 9.25
N GLU A 255 -12.60 3.94 9.70
CA GLU A 255 -12.07 2.87 8.84
C GLU A 255 -13.17 2.08 8.12
N ALA A 256 -14.23 1.71 8.83
CA ALA A 256 -15.38 1.03 8.24
C ALA A 256 -16.02 1.86 7.11
N ILE A 257 -16.17 3.18 7.32
CA ILE A 257 -16.70 4.06 6.29
C ILE A 257 -15.72 4.24 5.11
N GLU A 258 -14.41 4.36 5.37
CA GLU A 258 -13.39 4.45 4.32
C GLU A 258 -13.46 3.25 3.36
N GLY A 259 -13.78 2.05 3.85
CA GLY A 259 -14.00 0.88 3.00
C GLY A 259 -15.28 0.94 2.15
N ARG A 260 -16.33 1.61 2.66
CA ARG A 260 -17.64 1.69 2.01
C ARG A 260 -17.73 2.80 0.95
N LEU A 261 -17.09 3.95 1.21
CA LEU A 261 -17.14 5.10 0.31
C LEU A 261 -16.68 4.79 -1.13
N PRO A 262 -15.63 3.99 -1.38
CA PRO A 262 -15.24 3.59 -2.73
C PRO A 262 -16.31 2.76 -3.44
N ALA A 263 -16.96 1.82 -2.75
CA ALA A 263 -18.06 1.02 -3.32
C ALA A 263 -19.26 1.90 -3.71
N MET A 264 -19.54 2.94 -2.93
CA MET A 264 -20.54 3.95 -3.29
C MET A 264 -20.08 4.78 -4.50
N ALA A 265 -18.82 5.22 -4.49
CA ALA A 265 -18.25 6.08 -5.52
C ALA A 265 -18.19 5.43 -6.91
N ILE A 266 -18.06 4.09 -6.99
CA ILE A 266 -18.16 3.32 -8.25
C ILE A 266 -19.52 3.56 -8.93
N ASN A 267 -20.59 3.69 -8.15
CA ASN A 267 -21.95 3.82 -8.65
C ASN A 267 -22.44 5.27 -8.72
N ASP A 268 -22.06 6.09 -7.73
CA ASP A 268 -22.51 7.47 -7.57
C ASP A 268 -21.49 8.30 -6.76
N MET A 269 -20.54 8.90 -7.48
CA MET A 269 -19.50 9.75 -6.89
C MET A 269 -20.07 10.98 -6.15
N PRO A 270 -21.03 11.75 -6.70
CA PRO A 270 -21.68 12.84 -5.95
C PRO A 270 -22.28 12.41 -4.60
N SER A 271 -22.91 11.23 -4.54
CA SER A 271 -23.41 10.71 -3.25
C SER A 271 -22.27 10.40 -2.30
N ALA A 272 -21.18 9.77 -2.76
CA ALA A 272 -20.01 9.51 -1.92
C ALA A 272 -19.40 10.82 -1.37
N GLU A 273 -19.31 11.87 -2.19
CA GLU A 273 -18.86 13.21 -1.76
C GLU A 273 -19.75 13.82 -0.67
N ALA A 274 -21.06 13.77 -0.86
CA ALA A 274 -22.02 14.27 0.14
C ALA A 274 -21.92 13.49 1.47
N CYS A 275 -21.51 12.24 1.42
CA CYS A 275 -21.27 11.40 2.59
C CYS A 275 -19.95 11.77 3.28
N ILE A 276 -18.87 11.94 2.51
CA ILE A 276 -17.58 12.47 3.01
C ILE A 276 -17.80 13.79 3.76
N ALA A 277 -18.49 14.75 3.15
CA ALA A 277 -18.76 16.05 3.77
C ALA A 277 -19.51 15.93 5.10
N ARG A 278 -20.47 15.00 5.21
CA ARG A 278 -21.21 14.73 6.46
C ARG A 278 -20.32 14.17 7.56
N ILE A 279 -19.45 13.22 7.24
CA ILE A 279 -18.54 12.59 8.22
C ILE A 279 -17.48 13.59 8.68
N LEU A 280 -16.89 14.35 7.75
CA LEU A 280 -15.96 15.42 8.08
C LEU A 280 -16.61 16.42 9.01
N LYS A 281 -17.84 16.86 8.72
CA LYS A 281 -18.60 17.74 9.62
C LYS A 281 -18.76 17.15 11.01
N ALA A 282 -19.12 15.86 11.12
CA ALA A 282 -19.28 15.21 12.42
C ALA A 282 -17.95 15.23 13.20
N VAL A 283 -16.88 14.71 12.59
CA VAL A 283 -15.53 14.69 13.19
C VAL A 283 -15.10 16.07 13.65
N LEU A 284 -15.15 17.07 12.77
CA LEU A 284 -14.61 18.41 13.00
C LEU A 284 -15.49 19.26 13.93
N SER A 285 -16.77 18.91 14.09
CA SER A 285 -17.68 19.61 15.01
C SER A 285 -17.49 19.25 16.49
N ARG A 286 -16.70 18.21 16.78
CA ARG A 286 -16.38 17.79 18.14
C ARG A 286 -15.44 18.77 18.82
N PRO A 287 -15.45 18.87 20.16
CA PRO A 287 -14.49 19.68 20.91
C PRO A 287 -13.02 19.31 20.64
N ASP A 288 -12.72 18.01 20.50
CA ASP A 288 -11.41 17.47 20.12
C ASP A 288 -11.28 17.21 18.61
N GLY A 289 -12.21 17.73 17.80
CA GLY A 289 -12.36 17.41 16.37
C GLY A 289 -11.16 17.80 15.52
N HIS A 290 -10.43 18.84 15.93
CA HIS A 290 -9.18 19.27 15.31
C HIS A 290 -8.09 18.18 15.43
N TRP A 291 -7.87 17.65 16.63
CA TRP A 291 -6.89 16.61 16.90
C TRP A 291 -7.31 15.26 16.30
N LEU A 292 -8.61 14.95 16.36
CA LEU A 292 -9.17 13.77 15.72
C LEU A 292 -9.00 13.81 14.19
N GLY A 293 -9.33 14.93 13.56
CA GLY A 293 -9.15 15.12 12.12
C GLY A 293 -7.69 15.04 11.68
N ARG A 294 -6.78 15.60 12.48
CA ARG A 294 -5.33 15.53 12.27
C ARG A 294 -4.78 14.10 12.35
N ALA A 295 -5.19 13.33 13.36
CA ALA A 295 -4.81 11.92 13.50
C ALA A 295 -5.42 11.06 12.38
N TRP A 296 -6.65 11.37 11.95
CA TRP A 296 -7.28 10.68 10.83
C TRP A 296 -6.54 10.94 9.51
N LEU A 297 -6.12 12.19 9.26
CA LEU A 297 -5.30 12.57 8.12
C LEU A 297 -3.97 11.80 8.08
N GLN A 298 -3.27 11.74 9.22
CA GLN A 298 -2.05 10.94 9.40
C GLN A 298 -2.27 9.47 8.99
N GLN A 299 -3.40 8.88 9.39
CA GLN A 299 -3.72 7.49 9.08
C GLN A 299 -4.01 7.23 7.61
N ILE A 300 -4.74 8.14 6.94
CA ILE A 300 -5.02 8.00 5.50
C ILE A 300 -3.70 8.00 4.70
N ILE A 301 -2.76 8.87 5.08
CA ILE A 301 -1.42 8.92 4.46
C ILE A 301 -0.67 7.61 4.74
N TRP A 302 -0.72 7.11 5.98
CA TRP A 302 -0.08 5.87 6.38
C TRP A 302 -0.59 4.64 5.60
N ARG A 303 -1.91 4.43 5.54
CA ARG A 303 -2.53 3.28 4.86
C ARG A 303 -2.25 3.22 3.37
N GLY A 304 -2.28 4.37 2.70
CA GLY A 304 -2.05 4.42 1.26
C GLY A 304 -0.57 4.33 0.87
N THR A 305 0.35 4.21 1.83
CA THR A 305 1.79 4.05 1.59
C THR A 305 2.12 2.54 1.61
N PHE A 306 2.37 1.94 0.43
CA PHE A 306 2.70 0.51 0.31
C PHE A 306 4.06 0.17 0.97
N ARG A 307 4.11 -0.87 1.82
CA ARG A 307 5.29 -1.20 2.65
C ARG A 307 5.97 -2.55 2.34
N ARG A 308 5.53 -3.29 1.31
CA ARG A 308 6.17 -4.54 0.88
C ARG A 308 6.25 -4.61 -0.64
N ALA A 309 7.33 -5.20 -1.16
CA ALA A 309 7.58 -5.60 -2.56
C ALA A 309 6.58 -6.64 -3.13
N GLY A 310 5.33 -6.63 -2.68
CA GLY A 310 4.23 -7.36 -3.29
C GLY A 310 3.67 -6.52 -4.44
N ARG A 311 3.37 -7.18 -5.56
CA ARG A 311 2.78 -6.62 -6.80
C ARG A 311 1.96 -5.35 -6.54
N ALA A 312 2.21 -4.29 -7.32
CA ALA A 312 1.39 -3.09 -7.33
C ALA A 312 -0.09 -3.49 -7.40
N GLN A 313 -0.81 -3.34 -6.28
CA GLN A 313 -2.26 -3.49 -6.31
C GLN A 313 -2.76 -2.40 -7.25
N VAL A 314 -3.54 -2.81 -8.26
CA VAL A 314 -4.20 -1.87 -9.16
C VAL A 314 -5.14 -1.04 -8.29
N ASP A 315 -4.69 0.15 -7.93
CA ASP A 315 -5.46 1.12 -7.16
C ASP A 315 -6.71 1.46 -7.98
N ILE A 316 -7.87 1.06 -7.46
CA ILE A 316 -9.16 1.29 -8.11
C ILE A 316 -9.40 2.79 -8.10
N ASP A 317 -9.63 3.42 -9.26
CA ASP A 317 -9.77 4.88 -9.37
C ASP A 317 -10.79 5.48 -8.38
N ALA A 318 -11.83 4.72 -8.01
CA ALA A 318 -12.80 5.12 -6.99
C ALA A 318 -12.19 5.19 -5.57
N GLN A 319 -11.33 4.24 -5.18
CA GLN A 319 -10.63 4.26 -3.88
C GLN A 319 -9.71 5.47 -3.79
N ARG A 320 -8.93 5.71 -4.83
CA ARG A 320 -8.09 6.91 -4.96
C ARG A 320 -8.90 8.19 -4.84
N ALA A 321 -9.98 8.30 -5.61
CA ALA A 321 -10.78 9.53 -5.66
C ALA A 321 -11.47 9.84 -4.33
N VAL A 322 -11.86 8.82 -3.55
CA VAL A 322 -12.38 8.99 -2.18
C VAL A 322 -11.27 9.42 -1.23
N ARG A 323 -10.11 8.74 -1.27
CA ARG A 323 -8.94 9.06 -0.45
C ARG A 323 -8.50 10.49 -0.64
N ASP A 324 -8.32 10.93 -1.88
CA ASP A 324 -7.82 12.26 -2.22
C ASP A 324 -8.80 13.36 -1.75
N ARG A 325 -10.11 13.09 -1.79
CA ARG A 325 -11.14 14.00 -1.23
C ARG A 325 -11.13 14.06 0.29
N LEU A 326 -10.90 12.93 0.98
CA LEU A 326 -10.75 12.91 2.43
C LEU A 326 -9.49 13.68 2.85
N LEU A 327 -8.36 13.46 2.17
CA LEU A 327 -7.11 14.18 2.40
C LEU A 327 -7.31 15.70 2.25
N ALA A 328 -7.92 16.13 1.14
CA ALA A 328 -8.20 17.55 0.90
C ALA A 328 -9.17 18.12 1.94
N GLY A 329 -10.28 17.42 2.20
CA GLY A 329 -11.29 17.84 3.17
C GLY A 329 -10.74 18.00 4.59
N LEU A 330 -9.94 17.06 5.07
CA LEU A 330 -9.28 17.17 6.38
C LEU A 330 -8.25 18.29 6.40
N SER A 331 -7.39 18.37 5.38
CA SER A 331 -6.31 19.37 5.34
C SER A 331 -6.85 20.80 5.32
N THR A 332 -7.95 21.07 4.61
CA THR A 332 -8.58 22.40 4.52
C THR A 332 -9.28 22.84 5.81
N HIS A 333 -9.76 21.91 6.64
CA HIS A 333 -10.60 22.26 7.80
C HIS A 333 -9.90 22.10 9.15
N VAL A 334 -8.81 21.35 9.24
CA VAL A 334 -7.98 21.25 10.45
C VAL A 334 -7.04 22.45 10.51
N THR A 335 -7.02 23.19 11.62
CA THR A 335 -6.16 24.36 11.78
C THR A 335 -4.66 23.97 11.86
N PRO A 336 -3.73 24.71 11.25
CA PRO A 336 -2.30 24.47 11.43
C PRO A 336 -1.83 24.62 12.88
N LEU A 337 -0.81 23.88 13.30
CA LEU A 337 -0.20 23.99 14.64
C LEU A 337 0.83 25.12 14.73
N GLY A 338 1.40 25.53 13.60
CA GLY A 338 2.45 26.53 13.57
C GLY A 338 3.68 26.09 14.38
N ALA A 339 4.17 26.94 15.28
CA ALA A 339 5.39 26.67 16.05
C ALA A 339 5.32 25.40 16.92
N ALA A 340 4.11 24.98 17.35
CA ALA A 340 3.92 23.77 18.17
C ALA A 340 3.99 22.46 17.37
N ALA A 341 4.09 22.52 16.03
CA ALA A 341 4.08 21.34 15.17
C ALA A 341 5.14 20.30 15.56
N PHE A 342 6.37 20.73 15.85
CA PHE A 342 7.46 19.80 16.16
C PHE A 342 7.36 19.15 17.54
N GLU A 343 6.70 19.79 18.51
CA GLU A 343 6.41 19.16 19.80
C GLU A 343 5.45 18.00 19.60
N TRP A 344 4.39 18.23 18.82
CA TRP A 344 3.46 17.18 18.44
C TRP A 344 4.15 16.10 17.59
N ILE A 345 4.91 16.45 16.55
CA ILE A 345 5.61 15.47 15.69
C ILE A 345 6.53 14.53 16.50
N ARG A 346 7.29 15.07 17.47
CA ARG A 346 8.22 14.28 18.29
C ARG A 346 7.56 13.41 19.36
N ALA A 347 6.31 13.69 19.70
CA ALA A 347 5.52 12.88 20.63
C ALA A 347 4.96 11.59 19.99
N GLU A 348 5.41 11.22 18.79
CA GLU A 348 4.99 10.02 18.06
C GLU A 348 6.04 8.90 18.10
N GLU A 349 5.60 7.67 17.85
CA GLU A 349 6.50 6.54 17.63
C GLU A 349 7.37 6.77 16.38
N PRO A 350 8.69 6.48 16.43
CA PRO A 350 9.65 6.81 15.36
C PRO A 350 9.20 6.48 13.93
N LEU A 351 8.60 5.30 13.70
CA LEU A 351 8.15 4.85 12.37
C LEU A 351 6.92 5.60 11.84
N TRP A 352 6.26 6.40 12.68
CA TRP A 352 5.03 7.13 12.38
C TRP A 352 5.25 8.65 12.29
N ILE A 353 6.39 9.14 12.76
CA ILE A 353 6.76 10.57 12.76
C ILE A 353 6.62 11.20 11.37
N VAL A 354 7.06 10.52 10.31
CA VAL A 354 6.94 11.02 8.92
C VAL A 354 5.49 11.31 8.52
N HIS A 355 4.51 10.55 9.02
CA HIS A 355 3.10 10.75 8.68
C HIS A 355 2.53 11.96 9.40
N ARG A 356 3.04 12.30 10.61
CA ARG A 356 2.73 13.57 11.29
C ARG A 356 3.31 14.76 10.52
N ILE A 357 4.55 14.63 10.02
CA ILE A 357 5.18 15.64 9.15
C ILE A 357 4.34 15.88 7.89
N LEU A 358 3.95 14.81 7.19
CA LEU A 358 3.15 14.90 5.98
C LEU A 358 1.74 15.46 6.24
N ALA A 359 1.10 15.08 7.35
CA ALA A 359 -0.21 15.61 7.73
C ALA A 359 -0.15 17.11 8.04
N GLU A 360 0.84 17.59 8.79
CA GLU A 360 0.98 19.03 9.06
C GLU A 360 1.38 19.81 7.80
N ALA A 361 2.24 19.24 6.94
CA ALA A 361 2.58 19.86 5.67
C ALA A 361 1.36 20.02 4.75
N SER A 362 0.50 18.99 4.66
CA SER A 362 -0.72 19.10 3.85
C SER A 362 -1.74 20.09 4.43
N ILE A 363 -1.84 20.18 5.76
CA ILE A 363 -2.69 21.18 6.44
C ILE A 363 -2.20 22.61 6.14
N LEU A 364 -0.90 22.88 6.29
CA LEU A 364 -0.31 24.19 6.01
C LEU A 364 -0.50 24.59 4.54
N GLU A 365 -0.26 23.65 3.62
CA GLU A 365 -0.46 23.86 2.18
C GLU A 365 -1.90 24.19 1.83
N ALA A 366 -2.86 23.44 2.37
CA ALA A 366 -4.29 23.68 2.16
C ALA A 366 -4.77 25.04 2.72
N HIS A 367 -4.03 25.62 3.67
CA HIS A 367 -4.27 26.96 4.21
C HIS A 367 -3.48 28.07 3.46
N GLY A 368 -2.82 27.73 2.36
CA GLY A 368 -2.09 28.67 1.51
C GLY A 368 -0.68 29.01 1.98
N ASP A 369 -0.14 28.29 2.96
CA ASP A 369 1.22 28.49 3.46
C ASP A 369 2.16 27.37 2.99
N ALA A 370 2.38 27.33 1.67
CA ALA A 370 3.26 26.36 1.04
C ALA A 370 4.72 26.48 1.55
N VAL A 371 5.17 27.69 1.91
CA VAL A 371 6.53 27.92 2.42
C VAL A 371 6.70 27.29 3.79
N ALA A 372 5.77 27.49 4.73
CA ALA A 372 5.81 26.82 6.02
C ALA A 372 5.65 25.30 5.87
N ALA A 373 4.80 24.84 4.95
CA ALA A 373 4.67 23.40 4.65
C ALA A 373 5.99 22.78 4.18
N ALA A 374 6.69 23.43 3.25
CA ALA A 374 7.99 22.97 2.77
C ALA A 374 9.09 23.06 3.83
N GLU A 375 8.99 24.01 4.75
CA GLU A 375 9.89 24.13 5.90
C GLU A 375 9.65 23.01 6.94
N ILE A 376 8.39 22.58 7.16
CA ILE A 376 8.08 21.40 7.99
C ILE A 376 8.69 20.13 7.37
N LEU A 377 8.57 19.96 6.05
CA LEU A 377 9.22 18.84 5.33
C LEU A 377 10.75 18.90 5.52
N ALA A 378 11.39 20.01 5.17
CA ALA A 378 12.84 20.18 5.28
C ALA A 378 13.35 19.97 6.72
N SER A 379 12.68 20.57 7.70
CA SER A 379 13.00 20.43 9.12
C SER A 379 12.88 18.99 9.62
N GLY A 380 11.91 18.22 9.13
CA GLY A 380 11.79 16.80 9.42
C GLY A 380 13.04 16.01 8.98
N VAL A 381 13.54 16.28 7.78
CA VAL A 381 14.76 15.66 7.24
C VAL A 381 16.00 16.11 8.02
N ARG A 382 16.15 17.42 8.29
CA ARG A 382 17.30 17.97 9.05
C ARG A 382 17.42 17.38 10.46
N GLN A 383 16.29 17.09 11.09
CA GLN A 383 16.25 16.52 12.43
C GLN A 383 16.36 14.98 12.44
N GLY A 384 16.51 14.33 11.28
CA GLY A 384 16.55 12.86 11.19
C GLY A 384 15.23 12.18 11.57
N LEU A 385 14.11 12.91 11.50
CA LEU A 385 12.77 12.42 11.85
C LEU A 385 12.09 11.63 10.72
N VAL A 386 12.78 11.53 9.59
CA VAL A 386 12.29 10.94 8.36
C VAL A 386 13.22 9.82 7.96
N THR A 387 12.86 8.58 8.30
CA THR A 387 13.69 7.40 8.07
C THR A 387 13.40 6.73 6.72
N ALA A 388 14.37 5.96 6.21
CA ALA A 388 14.19 5.16 5.00
C ALA A 388 13.42 3.86 5.29
N THR A 389 13.50 3.35 6.52
CA THR A 389 13.01 2.06 7.03
C THR A 389 11.49 1.85 7.05
N GLY A 390 10.71 2.67 6.35
CA GLY A 390 9.26 2.55 6.20
C GLY A 390 8.69 3.00 4.87
N ARG A 391 9.54 3.22 3.86
CA ARG A 391 9.16 3.79 2.55
C ARG A 391 8.94 2.70 1.49
N ALA A 392 8.10 3.01 0.51
CA ALA A 392 7.78 2.11 -0.61
C ALA A 392 9.01 1.85 -1.50
N ASP A 393 9.14 0.61 -2.00
CA ASP A 393 10.15 0.14 -2.95
C ASP A 393 10.20 0.89 -4.28
N GLY A 394 9.20 1.72 -4.54
CA GLY A 394 9.26 2.73 -5.57
C GLY A 394 8.55 3.94 -5.05
N MET A 395 9.21 5.10 -5.11
CA MET A 395 8.49 6.34 -5.36
C MET A 395 7.91 6.31 -6.78
N THR A 396 7.07 5.33 -7.05
CA THR A 396 6.17 5.40 -8.17
C THR A 396 5.31 6.62 -7.94
N THR A 397 5.10 7.37 -9.02
CA THR A 397 4.13 8.45 -9.04
C THR A 397 2.80 7.89 -8.50
N ARG A 398 2.14 8.61 -7.57
CA ARG A 398 0.77 8.38 -7.05
C ARG A 398 0.60 7.79 -5.62
N SER A 399 1.65 7.68 -4.79
CA SER A 399 1.45 7.42 -3.34
C SER A 399 0.90 8.66 -2.62
N PRO A 400 0.22 8.55 -1.46
CA PRO A 400 -0.22 9.70 -0.67
C PRO A 400 0.94 10.60 -0.26
N GLU A 401 2.07 10.02 0.15
CA GLU A 401 3.31 10.78 0.44
C GLU A 401 3.76 11.56 -0.80
N SER A 402 3.86 10.91 -1.95
CA SER A 402 4.23 11.53 -3.22
C SER A 402 3.28 12.68 -3.57
N ASN A 403 1.97 12.48 -3.41
CA ASN A 403 0.95 13.49 -3.71
C ASN A 403 1.06 14.71 -2.78
N VAL A 404 1.21 14.50 -1.47
CA VAL A 404 1.36 15.60 -0.49
C VAL A 404 2.62 16.40 -0.79
N VAL A 405 3.75 15.72 -0.94
CA VAL A 405 5.04 16.37 -1.22
C VAL A 405 5.01 17.09 -2.57
N ALA A 406 4.49 16.45 -3.62
CA ALA A 406 4.32 17.06 -4.93
C ALA A 406 3.46 18.33 -4.87
N CYS A 407 2.35 18.30 -4.13
CA CYS A 407 1.46 19.45 -3.98
C CYS A 407 2.19 20.61 -3.30
N VAL A 408 2.81 20.36 -2.14
CA VAL A 408 3.57 21.35 -1.37
C VAL A 408 4.66 21.98 -2.23
N LEU A 409 5.50 21.14 -2.84
CA LEU A 409 6.69 21.60 -3.55
C LEU A 409 6.36 22.27 -4.89
N SER A 410 5.22 21.97 -5.51
CA SER A 410 4.77 22.64 -6.75
C SER A 410 4.44 24.11 -6.56
N HIS A 411 4.18 24.53 -5.32
CA HIS A 411 3.87 25.92 -4.95
C HIS A 411 5.09 26.71 -4.45
N ILE A 412 6.29 26.10 -4.46
CA ILE A 412 7.52 26.75 -3.99
C ILE A 412 8.14 27.59 -5.12
N PRO A 413 8.33 28.92 -4.92
CA PRO A 413 8.83 29.80 -5.98
C PRO A 413 10.25 29.47 -6.48
N ASP A 414 11.15 29.10 -5.57
CA ASP A 414 12.52 28.65 -5.91
C ASP A 414 12.77 27.27 -5.27
N LEU A 415 12.22 26.24 -5.92
CA LEU A 415 12.36 24.85 -5.48
C LEU A 415 13.82 24.38 -5.52
N ALA A 416 14.63 24.91 -6.45
CA ALA A 416 16.05 24.60 -6.51
C ALA A 416 16.79 25.12 -5.27
N LEU A 417 16.54 26.38 -4.88
CA LEU A 417 17.12 26.94 -3.65
C LEU A 417 16.66 26.20 -2.40
N TRP A 418 15.38 25.82 -2.32
CA TRP A 418 14.88 25.00 -1.21
C TRP A 418 15.65 23.68 -1.10
N PHE A 419 15.82 22.97 -2.22
CA PHE A 419 16.55 21.71 -2.24
C PHE A 419 18.04 21.89 -1.93
N GLU A 420 18.71 22.85 -2.56
CA GLU A 420 20.12 23.18 -2.31
C GLU A 420 20.37 23.52 -0.83
N THR A 421 19.45 24.26 -0.21
CA THR A 421 19.52 24.62 1.21
C THR A 421 19.40 23.39 2.11
N LEU A 422 18.35 22.58 1.90
CA LEU A 422 18.17 21.33 2.63
C LEU A 422 19.38 20.40 2.45
N TRP A 423 19.85 20.27 1.22
CA TRP A 423 20.98 19.42 0.87
C TRP A 423 22.26 19.84 1.60
N ARG A 424 22.57 21.14 1.63
CA ARG A 424 23.72 21.69 2.35
C ARG A 424 23.59 21.48 3.86
N GLU A 425 22.41 21.69 4.42
CA GLU A 425 22.18 21.61 5.87
C GLU A 425 22.26 20.18 6.43
N THR A 426 22.10 19.17 5.59
CA THR A 426 22.30 17.76 5.96
C THR A 426 23.71 17.23 5.68
N TYR A 427 24.65 18.09 5.25
CA TYR A 427 25.99 17.67 4.83
C TYR A 427 26.75 16.93 5.94
N GLU A 428 26.78 17.47 7.16
CA GLU A 428 27.55 16.85 8.27
C GLU A 428 27.05 15.43 8.59
N VAL A 429 25.73 15.22 8.58
CA VAL A 429 25.12 13.91 8.80
C VAL A 429 25.43 12.96 7.66
N ARG A 430 25.42 13.43 6.41
CA ARG A 430 25.82 12.60 5.26
C ARG A 430 27.30 12.25 5.29
N GLU A 431 28.17 13.23 5.55
CA GLU A 431 29.62 13.03 5.61
C GLU A 431 29.99 11.98 6.67
N ALA A 432 29.32 12.02 7.83
CA ALA A 432 29.45 11.03 8.89
C ALA A 432 29.23 9.57 8.42
N LEU A 433 28.34 9.33 7.44
CA LEU A 433 28.08 8.00 6.88
C LEU A 433 29.24 7.46 6.03
N SER A 434 30.16 8.31 5.59
CA SER A 434 31.40 7.87 4.91
C SER A 434 32.26 7.00 5.84
N TYR A 435 32.09 7.13 7.16
CA TYR A 435 32.83 6.37 8.16
C TYR A 435 32.14 5.02 8.44
N PRO A 436 32.85 3.88 8.33
CA PRO A 436 32.25 2.54 8.49
C PRO A 436 31.50 2.30 9.81
N VAL A 437 31.84 3.02 10.88
CA VAL A 437 31.25 2.88 12.23
C VAL A 437 29.85 3.49 12.33
N GLN A 438 29.46 4.37 11.39
CA GLN A 438 28.23 5.14 11.45
C GLN A 438 27.21 4.76 10.34
N ARG A 439 27.49 3.70 9.56
CA ARG A 439 26.65 3.25 8.44
C ARG A 439 25.26 2.71 8.82
N ASP A 440 25.00 2.49 10.11
CA ASP A 440 23.68 2.07 10.61
C ASP A 440 22.72 3.26 10.82
N LEU A 441 23.16 4.50 10.62
CA LEU A 441 22.30 5.70 10.69
C LEU A 441 21.47 5.86 9.40
N ASP A 442 20.20 6.24 9.53
CA ASP A 442 19.34 6.57 8.39
C ASP A 442 19.93 7.76 7.60
N ASN A 443 20.19 7.56 6.30
CA ASN A 443 20.81 8.58 5.45
C ASN A 443 19.77 9.66 5.03
N PRO A 444 19.95 10.95 5.40
CA PRO A 444 19.02 12.01 5.03
C PRO A 444 19.02 12.30 3.51
N ALA A 445 19.99 11.78 2.75
CA ALA A 445 19.99 11.83 1.29
C ALA A 445 18.72 11.21 0.70
N TYR A 446 18.25 10.09 1.25
CA TYR A 446 17.09 9.38 0.72
C TYR A 446 15.84 10.26 0.70
N PRO A 447 15.34 10.79 1.83
CA PRO A 447 14.15 11.62 1.81
C PRO A 447 14.34 12.94 1.06
N ALA A 448 15.52 13.56 1.11
CA ALA A 448 15.77 14.82 0.40
C ALA A 448 15.69 14.64 -1.13
N LEU A 449 16.41 13.67 -1.69
CA LEU A 449 16.38 13.35 -3.12
C LEU A 449 15.00 12.88 -3.56
N SER A 450 14.39 12.04 -2.73
CA SER A 450 13.04 11.52 -2.92
C SER A 450 12.01 12.64 -3.11
N TRP A 451 11.98 13.57 -2.17
CA TRP A 451 10.99 14.64 -2.21
C TRP A 451 11.30 15.68 -3.29
N ALA A 452 12.57 15.98 -3.56
CA ALA A 452 12.97 16.85 -4.67
C ALA A 452 12.48 16.34 -6.03
N LEU A 453 12.60 15.04 -6.30
CA LEU A 453 12.09 14.42 -7.52
C LEU A 453 10.56 14.51 -7.63
N ASN A 454 9.84 14.38 -6.51
CA ASN A 454 8.38 14.59 -6.50
C ASN A 454 8.02 16.05 -6.82
N GLY A 455 8.71 17.01 -6.22
CA GLY A 455 8.51 18.43 -6.51
C GLY A 455 8.81 18.76 -7.97
N LEU A 456 9.89 18.20 -8.52
CA LEU A 456 10.26 18.36 -9.93
C LEU A 456 9.22 17.79 -10.90
N ASN A 457 8.72 16.59 -10.62
CA ASN A 457 7.65 15.97 -11.41
C ASN A 457 6.36 16.78 -11.37
N ALA A 458 6.04 17.39 -10.23
CA ALA A 458 4.87 18.27 -10.05
C ALA A 458 5.04 19.63 -10.74
N SER A 459 6.28 20.14 -10.78
CA SER A 459 6.66 21.44 -11.37
C SER A 459 6.55 21.48 -12.90
N GLN A 460 6.17 20.40 -13.57
CA GLN A 460 5.83 20.42 -15.01
C GLN A 460 4.63 21.34 -15.32
N LYS A 461 3.84 21.71 -14.29
CA LYS A 461 2.62 22.52 -14.43
C LYS A 461 2.82 24.00 -14.10
N VAL A 462 3.97 24.41 -13.54
CA VAL A 462 4.26 25.76 -13.04
C VAL A 462 5.62 26.22 -13.60
N PRO A 463 5.82 27.49 -13.99
CA PRO A 463 7.11 27.95 -14.50
C PRO A 463 8.18 28.00 -13.40
N VAL A 464 8.89 26.87 -13.22
CA VAL A 464 10.07 26.72 -12.36
C VAL A 464 11.31 26.57 -13.26
N ASP A 465 12.49 27.02 -12.81
CA ASP A 465 13.76 26.68 -13.46
C ASP A 465 14.08 25.19 -13.23
N GLN A 466 13.40 24.34 -13.99
CA GLN A 466 13.55 22.89 -13.93
C GLN A 466 14.99 22.47 -14.24
N ALA A 467 15.71 23.21 -15.09
CA ALA A 467 17.09 22.88 -15.42
C ALA A 467 18.01 23.06 -14.21
N ARG A 468 17.86 24.15 -13.43
CA ARG A 468 18.61 24.34 -12.19
C ARG A 468 18.29 23.26 -11.16
N LEU A 469 17.00 22.95 -10.95
CA LEU A 469 16.60 21.90 -10.00
C LEU A 469 17.14 20.53 -10.41
N TRP A 470 17.08 20.20 -11.71
CA TRP A 470 17.67 18.97 -12.24
C TRP A 470 19.18 18.88 -11.98
N ARG A 471 19.94 19.98 -12.19
CA ARG A 471 21.38 20.01 -11.88
C ARG A 471 21.63 19.78 -10.39
N ALA A 472 20.92 20.47 -9.52
CA ALA A 472 21.09 20.32 -8.08
C ALA A 472 20.82 18.86 -7.63
N VAL A 473 19.74 18.24 -8.13
CA VAL A 473 19.42 16.83 -7.85
C VAL A 473 20.51 15.90 -8.37
N ALA A 474 21.04 16.16 -9.58
CA ALA A 474 22.13 15.36 -10.13
C ALA A 474 23.41 15.47 -9.29
N ASP A 475 23.82 16.69 -8.93
CA ASP A 475 25.00 16.94 -8.09
C ASP A 475 24.88 16.22 -6.74
N ALA A 476 23.69 16.24 -6.14
CA ALA A 476 23.37 15.55 -4.90
C ALA A 476 23.45 14.01 -5.04
N VAL A 477 22.98 13.47 -6.16
CA VAL A 477 23.10 12.04 -6.49
C VAL A 477 24.57 11.63 -6.64
N PHE A 478 25.37 12.40 -7.39
CA PHE A 478 26.81 12.16 -7.53
C PHE A 478 27.57 12.29 -6.19
N GLU A 479 27.23 13.27 -5.36
CA GLU A 479 27.80 13.43 -4.02
C GLU A 479 27.48 12.21 -3.14
N THR A 480 26.23 11.74 -3.17
CA THR A 480 25.80 10.60 -2.36
C THR A 480 26.54 9.33 -2.75
N GLN A 481 26.74 9.08 -4.04
CA GLN A 481 27.54 7.96 -4.53
C GLN A 481 28.97 7.96 -3.97
N ARG A 482 29.57 9.15 -3.85
CA ARG A 482 30.93 9.30 -3.31
C ARG A 482 31.01 9.07 -1.80
N ILE A 483 29.99 9.51 -1.07
CA ILE A 483 29.92 9.47 0.40
C ILE A 483 29.49 8.07 0.90
N ASP A 484 28.47 7.50 0.26
CA ASP A 484 27.89 6.21 0.62
C ASP A 484 27.53 5.41 -0.65
N PRO A 485 28.51 4.69 -1.24
CA PRO A 485 28.28 3.92 -2.46
C PRO A 485 27.30 2.75 -2.28
N ASN A 486 26.99 2.38 -1.03
CA ASN A 486 26.00 1.35 -0.71
C ASN A 486 24.59 1.93 -0.57
N ALA A 487 24.39 3.22 -0.85
CA ALA A 487 23.12 3.85 -0.61
C ALA A 487 21.99 3.29 -1.51
N TRP A 488 20.89 2.84 -0.92
CA TRP A 488 19.74 2.31 -1.64
C TRP A 488 18.79 3.42 -2.09
N LEU A 489 19.13 4.15 -3.16
CA LEU A 489 18.34 5.32 -3.55
C LEU A 489 17.03 4.98 -4.32
N PHE A 490 16.94 3.89 -5.11
CA PHE A 490 15.72 3.34 -5.78
C PHE A 490 15.92 1.88 -6.23
N ASN A 491 14.93 0.99 -6.10
CA ASN A 491 15.11 -0.46 -6.18
C ASN A 491 15.48 -1.02 -7.58
N GLY A 492 16.38 -2.02 -7.61
CA GLY A 492 16.59 -2.94 -8.73
C GLY A 492 18.03 -3.39 -8.98
N ALA A 493 18.37 -4.62 -8.56
CA ALA A 493 19.44 -5.57 -9.00
C ALA A 493 20.85 -5.06 -9.39
N MET A 494 21.16 -3.80 -9.13
CA MET A 494 22.47 -3.14 -9.12
C MET A 494 22.55 -2.37 -7.80
N LEU A 495 23.73 -1.84 -7.41
CA LEU A 495 23.74 -0.76 -6.42
C LEU A 495 22.82 0.34 -6.92
N SER A 496 21.66 0.45 -6.26
CA SER A 496 20.51 1.24 -6.69
C SER A 496 20.90 2.64 -7.15
N ILE A 497 21.79 3.28 -6.39
CA ILE A 497 22.30 4.62 -6.67
C ILE A 497 23.11 4.73 -7.97
N THR A 498 23.96 3.74 -8.31
CA THR A 498 24.75 3.76 -9.55
C THR A 498 23.85 3.75 -10.78
N ARG A 499 22.79 2.95 -10.77
CA ARG A 499 21.79 2.89 -11.86
C ARG A 499 21.08 4.23 -12.04
N ILE A 500 20.62 4.84 -10.95
CA ILE A 500 19.86 6.10 -10.96
C ILE A 500 20.75 7.26 -11.42
N THR A 501 21.97 7.30 -10.90
CA THR A 501 23.00 8.27 -11.32
C THR A 501 23.19 8.24 -12.82
N LEU A 502 23.22 7.03 -13.39
CA LEU A 502 23.40 6.88 -14.82
C LEU A 502 22.17 7.26 -15.65
N GLN A 503 20.98 6.86 -15.22
CA GLN A 503 19.73 7.25 -15.90
C GLN A 503 19.59 8.77 -15.94
N LEU A 504 19.77 9.42 -14.79
CA LEU A 504 19.74 10.87 -14.65
C LEU A 504 20.84 11.54 -15.46
N GLY A 505 22.08 11.08 -15.32
CA GLY A 505 23.23 11.65 -16.04
C GLY A 505 23.05 11.59 -17.55
N ALA A 506 22.57 10.47 -18.10
CA ALA A 506 22.31 10.31 -19.52
C ALA A 506 21.18 11.23 -20.00
N ALA A 507 20.03 11.23 -19.32
CA ALA A 507 18.88 12.08 -19.68
C ALA A 507 19.21 13.59 -19.59
N LEU A 508 20.05 14.00 -18.62
CA LEU A 508 20.46 15.39 -18.45
C LEU A 508 21.54 15.82 -19.44
N ALA A 509 22.47 14.94 -19.78
CA ALA A 509 23.45 15.20 -20.83
C ALA A 509 22.77 15.37 -22.19
N GLU A 510 21.77 14.55 -22.51
CA GLU A 510 20.96 14.67 -23.75
C GLU A 510 20.27 16.03 -23.85
N ARG A 511 19.83 16.58 -22.72
CA ARG A 511 19.22 17.90 -22.66
C ARG A 511 20.24 19.05 -22.60
N GLY A 512 21.54 18.75 -22.65
CA GLY A 512 22.63 19.74 -22.52
C GLY A 512 22.69 20.39 -21.13
N ILE A 513 22.10 19.77 -20.11
CA ILE A 513 22.01 20.29 -18.75
C ILE A 513 23.28 19.96 -17.96
N VAL A 514 23.82 18.75 -18.16
CA VAL A 514 25.08 18.24 -17.59
C VAL A 514 26.09 18.04 -18.73
N PRO A 515 27.37 18.42 -18.57
CA PRO A 515 28.40 18.14 -19.56
C PRO A 515 28.56 16.64 -19.81
N VAL A 516 28.68 16.23 -21.07
CA VAL A 516 28.97 14.84 -21.44
C VAL A 516 30.28 14.31 -20.81
N ASP A 517 31.21 15.21 -20.47
CA ASP A 517 32.46 14.88 -19.76
C ASP A 517 32.21 14.33 -18.34
N ASP A 518 31.19 14.81 -17.64
CA ASP A 518 30.88 14.35 -16.29
C ASP A 518 30.19 12.99 -16.32
N LEU A 519 29.29 12.76 -17.30
CA LEU A 519 28.73 11.45 -17.59
C LEU A 519 29.83 10.44 -17.98
N ALA A 520 30.77 10.86 -18.84
CA ALA A 520 31.90 10.03 -19.24
C ALA A 520 32.82 9.71 -18.05
N ARG A 521 33.14 10.68 -17.19
CA ARG A 521 33.94 10.43 -15.99
C ARG A 521 33.29 9.40 -15.08
N PHE A 522 31.98 9.56 -14.80
CA PHE A 522 31.23 8.60 -13.99
C PHE A 522 31.26 7.19 -14.59
N LEU A 523 30.97 7.03 -15.89
CA LEU A 523 31.02 5.74 -16.57
C LEU A 523 32.44 5.14 -16.56
N GLY A 524 33.46 5.98 -16.70
CA GLY A 524 34.87 5.59 -16.64
C GLY A 524 35.29 5.04 -15.28
N ASP A 525 34.83 5.67 -14.19
CA ASP A 525 35.11 5.23 -12.81
C ASP A 525 34.48 3.86 -12.47
N GLN A 526 33.57 3.35 -13.31
CA GLN A 526 32.88 2.07 -13.13
C GLN A 526 33.37 0.97 -14.08
N LEU A 527 34.45 1.19 -14.86
CA LEU A 527 34.98 0.29 -15.91
C LEU A 527 35.67 -0.98 -15.36
N GLU A 528 34.95 -1.81 -14.62
CA GLU A 528 35.33 -3.22 -14.47
C GLU A 528 34.55 -4.07 -15.47
N PRO A 529 35.18 -5.06 -16.16
CA PRO A 529 34.54 -5.87 -17.20
C PRO A 529 33.54 -6.88 -16.60
N THR A 530 32.43 -6.38 -16.05
CA THR A 530 31.41 -7.16 -15.36
C THR A 530 30.07 -7.09 -16.10
N THR A 531 29.20 -8.08 -15.85
CA THR A 531 27.81 -8.04 -16.35
C THR A 531 27.07 -6.78 -15.88
N GLU A 532 27.42 -6.28 -14.69
CA GLU A 532 26.88 -5.02 -14.17
C GLU A 532 27.32 -3.84 -15.04
N HIS A 533 28.60 -3.71 -15.38
CA HIS A 533 29.06 -2.61 -16.23
C HIS A 533 28.36 -2.55 -17.60
N VAL A 534 28.07 -3.70 -18.23
CA VAL A 534 27.32 -3.74 -19.50
C VAL A 534 25.89 -3.23 -19.33
N ARG A 535 25.25 -3.51 -18.19
CA ARG A 535 23.92 -2.95 -17.89
C ARG A 535 23.96 -1.45 -17.74
N LEU A 536 25.04 -0.86 -17.21
CA LEU A 536 25.19 0.59 -17.15
C LEU A 536 25.10 1.19 -18.56
N TRP A 537 25.88 0.70 -19.52
CA TRP A 537 25.80 1.19 -20.90
C TRP A 537 24.43 1.00 -21.53
N GLN A 538 23.75 -0.11 -21.27
CA GLN A 538 22.37 -0.32 -21.72
C GLN A 538 21.42 0.74 -21.14
N ILE A 539 21.53 1.01 -19.84
CA ILE A 539 20.73 2.02 -19.15
C ILE A 539 20.96 3.40 -19.78
N ALA A 540 22.21 3.80 -19.99
CA ALA A 540 22.53 5.09 -20.61
C ALA A 540 21.93 5.22 -22.02
N ARG A 541 21.99 4.14 -22.81
CA ARG A 541 21.46 4.09 -24.18
C ARG A 541 19.93 4.08 -24.26
N ASN A 542 19.25 3.60 -23.22
CA ASN A 542 17.80 3.69 -23.13
C ASN A 542 17.33 5.12 -22.84
N GLU A 543 18.16 5.94 -22.19
CA GLU A 543 17.79 7.27 -21.72
C GLU A 543 18.32 8.42 -22.61
N ALA A 544 19.36 8.17 -23.41
CA ALA A 544 20.00 9.17 -24.27
C ALA A 544 20.21 8.68 -25.70
N SER A 545 20.48 9.62 -26.61
CA SER A 545 20.69 9.29 -28.02
C SER A 545 21.96 8.48 -28.26
N ASP A 546 21.97 7.74 -29.37
CA ASP A 546 23.14 6.99 -29.83
C ASP A 546 24.35 7.89 -30.11
N ALA A 547 24.12 9.13 -30.56
CA ALA A 547 25.18 10.11 -30.79
C ALA A 547 25.86 10.52 -29.47
N LEU A 548 25.08 10.80 -28.43
CA LEU A 548 25.60 11.21 -27.12
C LEU A 548 26.32 10.06 -26.42
N THR A 549 25.76 8.86 -26.47
CA THR A 549 26.40 7.68 -25.84
C THR A 549 27.69 7.28 -26.53
N LEU A 550 27.81 7.45 -27.85
CA LEU A 550 29.08 7.30 -28.58
C LEU A 550 30.10 8.38 -28.21
N GLU A 551 29.67 9.63 -28.05
CA GLU A 551 30.55 10.70 -27.58
C GLU A 551 31.08 10.42 -26.17
N ALA A 552 30.20 10.02 -25.24
CA ALA A 552 30.58 9.62 -23.90
C ALA A 552 31.56 8.44 -23.92
N GLY A 553 31.29 7.39 -24.71
CA GLY A 553 32.19 6.23 -24.85
C GLY A 553 33.57 6.59 -25.41
N ARG A 554 33.65 7.53 -26.35
CA ARG A 554 34.95 8.03 -26.85
C ARG A 554 35.73 8.80 -25.77
N LYS A 555 35.03 9.59 -24.94
CA LYS A 555 35.63 10.35 -23.83
C LYS A 555 36.09 9.44 -22.68
N VAL A 556 35.35 8.37 -22.40
CA VAL A 556 35.77 7.30 -21.47
C VAL A 556 37.02 6.59 -21.98
N GLY A 557 37.07 6.34 -23.30
CA GLY A 557 38.14 5.64 -23.98
C GLY A 557 37.59 4.48 -24.78
N ALA A 558 37.38 4.69 -26.09
CA ALA A 558 36.68 3.74 -26.97
C ALA A 558 37.22 2.31 -26.90
N SER A 559 38.56 2.15 -26.85
CA SER A 559 39.19 0.83 -26.73
C SER A 559 38.88 0.12 -25.40
N LEU A 560 38.86 0.87 -24.29
CA LEU A 560 38.57 0.34 -22.95
C LEU A 560 37.10 -0.07 -22.83
N VAL A 561 36.19 0.77 -23.33
CA VAL A 561 34.75 0.48 -23.32
C VAL A 561 34.44 -0.74 -24.18
N ARG A 562 35.03 -0.81 -25.38
CA ARG A 562 34.85 -1.96 -26.28
C ARG A 562 35.33 -3.26 -25.63
N GLU A 563 36.54 -3.26 -25.06
CA GLU A 563 37.09 -4.43 -24.37
C GLU A 563 36.20 -4.86 -23.20
N ALA A 564 35.75 -3.92 -22.36
CA ALA A 564 34.87 -4.22 -21.24
C ALA A 564 33.53 -4.86 -21.66
N ILE A 565 32.89 -4.33 -22.72
CA ILE A 565 31.63 -4.86 -23.25
C ILE A 565 31.85 -6.25 -23.88
N GLU A 566 32.90 -6.42 -24.68
CA GLU A 566 33.22 -7.71 -25.31
C GLU A 566 33.50 -8.80 -24.27
N THR A 567 34.30 -8.50 -23.24
CA THR A 567 34.60 -9.43 -22.14
C THR A 567 33.33 -9.81 -21.38
N ALA A 568 32.53 -8.85 -20.94
CA ALA A 568 31.34 -9.12 -20.15
C ALA A 568 30.18 -9.78 -20.94
N LEU A 569 30.11 -9.59 -22.26
CA LEU A 569 29.17 -10.34 -23.12
C LEU A 569 29.62 -11.80 -23.36
N SER A 570 30.91 -12.11 -23.16
CA SER A 570 31.49 -13.44 -23.37
C SER A 570 31.44 -14.35 -22.13
N GLU A 571 31.22 -13.79 -20.94
CA GLU A 571 31.16 -14.53 -19.68
C GLU A 571 29.75 -15.13 -19.38
N PRO A 572 29.68 -16.30 -18.72
CA PRO A 572 28.41 -16.91 -18.34
C PRO A 572 27.65 -16.06 -17.31
N GLN A 573 26.46 -15.58 -17.68
CA GLN A 573 25.66 -14.70 -16.83
C GLN A 573 24.92 -15.47 -15.72
N PRO A 574 24.88 -14.95 -14.47
CA PRO A 574 24.17 -15.61 -13.37
C PRO A 574 22.65 -15.58 -13.54
N ASN A 575 21.98 -16.68 -13.17
CA ASN A 575 20.54 -16.98 -13.33
C ASN A 575 19.58 -16.23 -12.38
N TRP A 576 19.85 -14.97 -12.03
CA TRP A 576 18.91 -14.18 -11.22
C TRP A 576 18.10 -13.24 -12.11
N ASP A 577 16.81 -13.56 -12.33
CA ASP A 577 15.61 -12.80 -12.78
C ASP A 577 15.71 -11.47 -13.58
N ALA A 578 16.85 -11.12 -14.17
CA ALA A 578 17.05 -9.91 -14.97
C ALA A 578 18.14 -10.10 -16.03
N ALA A 579 18.11 -11.20 -16.79
CA ALA A 579 19.05 -11.40 -17.89
C ALA A 579 18.93 -10.25 -18.92
N LEU A 580 20.07 -9.74 -19.42
CA LEU A 580 20.10 -8.89 -20.62
C LEU A 580 19.38 -9.65 -21.74
N ASP A 581 18.29 -9.10 -22.26
CA ASP A 581 17.57 -9.74 -23.35
C ASP A 581 18.41 -9.77 -24.64
N ALA A 582 17.98 -10.56 -25.62
CA ALA A 582 18.72 -10.71 -26.88
C ALA A 582 18.84 -9.40 -27.68
N ALA A 583 17.87 -8.49 -27.54
CA ALA A 583 17.87 -7.20 -28.23
C ALA A 583 18.92 -6.26 -27.63
N ALA A 584 18.98 -6.16 -26.31
CA ALA A 584 19.98 -5.39 -25.57
C ALA A 584 21.41 -5.87 -25.86
N LYS A 585 21.62 -7.20 -25.91
CA LYS A 585 22.93 -7.78 -26.28
C LYS A 585 23.36 -7.39 -27.69
N THR A 586 22.42 -7.39 -28.64
CA THR A 586 22.68 -7.04 -30.04
C THR A 586 23.01 -5.55 -30.17
N ASP A 587 22.25 -4.69 -29.49
CA ASP A 587 22.46 -3.25 -29.45
C ASP A 587 23.83 -2.89 -28.85
N LEU A 588 24.19 -3.50 -27.73
CA LEU A 588 25.49 -3.28 -27.07
C LEU A 588 26.67 -3.78 -27.91
N ALA A 589 26.52 -4.90 -28.63
CA ALA A 589 27.55 -5.40 -29.54
C ALA A 589 27.73 -4.50 -30.78
N ASP A 590 26.64 -3.90 -31.29
CA ASP A 590 26.73 -2.92 -32.37
C ASP A 590 27.38 -1.62 -31.89
N PHE A 591 27.01 -1.14 -30.72
CA PHE A 591 27.62 0.02 -30.06
C PHE A 591 29.13 -0.16 -29.88
N ALA A 592 29.57 -1.30 -29.33
CA ALA A 592 30.98 -1.62 -29.14
C ALA A 592 31.77 -1.65 -30.46
N ARG A 593 31.13 -2.05 -31.59
CA ARG A 593 31.75 -2.03 -32.92
C ARG A 593 31.92 -0.61 -33.49
N ARG A 594 31.06 0.32 -33.09
CA ARG A 594 30.98 1.70 -33.61
C ARG A 594 31.80 2.69 -32.77
N LEU A 595 32.15 2.33 -31.54
CA LEU A 595 33.18 2.98 -30.73
C LEU A 595 34.57 2.75 -31.34
#